data_AF-A6R997-F1
#
_entry.id   AF-A6R997-F1
#
_cell.length_a   1.000
_cell.length_b   1.000
_cell.length_c   1.000
_cell.angle_alpha   90.00
_cell.angle_beta   90.00
_cell.angle_gamma   90.00
#
_symmetry.space_group_name_H-M   'P 1'
#
loop_
_entity.id
_entity.type
_entity.pdbx_description
1 polymer ?
#
loop_
_entity_poly.entity_id
_entity_poly.type
_entity_poly.pdbx_seq_one_letter_code
_entity_poly.pdbx_strand_id
1 'polypeptide(L)'
;MDVILEVFDTLIFDYFYAKLSSAKDASAISSRFNNSLNETKYDFVGAGGYVYQPTTTYFKLQPSIYAYTSSLPRDYIWRQLFTLYIITWVFGLLVYFIFATISYVFVFDKSTFNHPKYLKNQIRMEIKQTSIALPIMAIFTAPVFLLEVRGYAKINLPMSSFLSSSTSGTVLIHDGEYVANSPIINGAACHTMHHLYFNFNYGQFTTIWDRLGGSYRKPNIELFHKETKMAKEEWERQVKEMESRVQAVEGKDDRTYVTDVDADVKESKKML
;
A
#
# COMPACT_ATOMS: atom_id res chain seq x y z
N MET A 1 -5.86 13.60 -8.57
CA MET A 1 -6.41 12.26 -8.89
C MET A 1 -7.39 12.28 -10.06
N ASP A 2 -7.85 13.47 -10.43
CA ASP A 2 -9.05 13.70 -11.21
C ASP A 2 -8.84 13.32 -12.69
N VAL A 3 -7.66 13.65 -13.23
CA VAL A 3 -7.25 13.25 -14.59
C VAL A 3 -7.15 11.71 -14.71
N ILE A 4 -6.61 11.05 -13.70
CA ILE A 4 -6.49 9.59 -13.68
C ILE A 4 -7.90 8.98 -13.69
N LEU A 5 -8.79 9.50 -12.84
CA LEU A 5 -10.18 9.06 -12.81
C LEU A 5 -10.87 9.25 -14.19
N GLU A 6 -10.70 10.40 -14.84
CA GLU A 6 -11.29 10.67 -16.17
C GLU A 6 -10.78 9.70 -17.24
N VAL A 7 -9.48 9.40 -17.26
CA VAL A 7 -8.87 8.46 -18.21
C VAL A 7 -9.41 7.06 -18.00
N PHE A 8 -9.39 6.57 -16.76
CA PHE A 8 -9.87 5.21 -16.44
C PHE A 8 -11.38 5.07 -16.62
N ASP A 9 -12.15 6.11 -16.29
CA ASP A 9 -13.59 6.16 -16.56
C ASP A 9 -13.87 6.00 -18.04
N THR A 10 -13.18 6.77 -18.87
CA THR A 10 -13.37 6.75 -20.32
C THR A 10 -12.98 5.42 -20.95
N LEU A 11 -11.88 4.80 -20.49
CA LEU A 11 -11.35 3.57 -21.10
C LEU A 11 -12.01 2.29 -20.60
N ILE A 12 -12.41 2.24 -19.32
CA ILE A 12 -12.80 0.98 -18.66
C ILE A 12 -14.12 1.14 -17.91
N PHE A 13 -14.21 2.10 -16.99
CA PHE A 13 -15.29 2.07 -16.00
C PHE A 13 -16.64 2.54 -16.56
N ASP A 14 -16.70 3.42 -17.54
CA ASP A 14 -17.98 3.78 -18.17
C ASP A 14 -18.68 2.55 -18.75
N TYR A 15 -17.94 1.73 -19.49
CA TYR A 15 -18.47 0.49 -20.04
C TYR A 15 -18.91 -0.47 -18.93
N PHE A 16 -18.08 -0.62 -17.90
CA PHE A 16 -18.41 -1.43 -16.73
C PHE A 16 -19.71 -1.00 -16.06
N TYR A 17 -19.88 0.29 -15.77
CA TYR A 17 -21.07 0.82 -15.10
C TYR A 17 -22.30 0.82 -16.00
N ALA A 18 -22.15 1.13 -17.29
CA ALA A 18 -23.26 1.04 -18.25
C ALA A 18 -23.77 -0.40 -18.38
N LYS A 19 -22.88 -1.40 -18.33
CA LYS A 19 -23.26 -2.81 -18.37
C LYS A 19 -23.89 -3.29 -17.06
N LEU A 20 -23.35 -2.84 -15.92
CA LEU A 20 -23.86 -3.23 -14.60
C LEU A 20 -25.20 -2.57 -14.29
N SER A 21 -25.36 -1.31 -14.67
CA SER A 21 -26.52 -0.49 -14.32
C SER A 21 -26.89 0.44 -15.48
N SER A 22 -27.42 -0.14 -16.56
CA SER A 22 -27.91 0.61 -17.72
C SER A 22 -29.09 1.51 -17.34
N ALA A 23 -29.11 2.73 -17.87
CA ALA A 23 -30.26 3.62 -17.73
C ALA A 23 -31.49 3.08 -18.47
N LYS A 24 -32.69 3.40 -17.96
CA LYS A 24 -33.97 3.01 -18.59
C LYS A 24 -34.09 3.58 -20.01
N ASP A 25 -33.60 4.79 -20.21
CA ASP A 25 -33.64 5.50 -21.50
C ASP A 25 -32.36 5.32 -22.33
N ALA A 26 -31.53 4.31 -22.04
CA ALA A 26 -30.22 4.12 -22.68
C ALA A 26 -30.31 4.00 -24.21
N SER A 27 -31.34 3.34 -24.75
CA SER A 27 -31.56 3.21 -26.20
C SER A 27 -31.88 4.55 -26.85
N ALA A 28 -32.73 5.36 -26.22
CA ALA A 28 -33.07 6.71 -26.68
C ALA A 28 -31.87 7.67 -26.59
N ILE A 29 -31.05 7.56 -25.54
CA ILE A 29 -29.80 8.30 -25.39
C ILE A 29 -28.82 7.90 -26.50
N SER A 30 -28.66 6.61 -26.78
CA SER A 30 -27.73 6.14 -27.82
C SER A 30 -28.12 6.64 -29.22
N SER A 31 -29.43 6.62 -29.53
CA SER A 31 -29.95 7.17 -30.79
C SER A 31 -29.68 8.68 -30.91
N ARG A 32 -29.93 9.45 -29.85
CA ARG A 32 -29.63 10.89 -29.81
C ARG A 32 -28.14 11.17 -29.92
N PHE A 33 -27.28 10.35 -29.29
CA PHE A 33 -25.83 10.49 -29.36
C PHE A 33 -25.31 10.32 -30.78
N ASN A 34 -25.76 9.28 -31.49
CA ASN A 34 -25.38 9.06 -32.90
C ASN A 34 -25.78 10.23 -33.80
N ASN A 35 -26.96 10.82 -33.57
CA ASN A 35 -27.40 12.01 -34.30
C ASN A 35 -26.59 13.27 -33.91
N SER A 36 -26.11 13.34 -32.66
CA SER A 36 -25.28 14.43 -32.15
C SER A 36 -23.86 14.43 -32.69
N LEU A 37 -23.32 13.31 -33.22
CA LEU A 37 -21.98 13.30 -33.82
C LEU A 37 -21.87 14.20 -35.07
N ASN A 38 -23.00 14.60 -35.65
CA ASN A 38 -23.08 15.55 -36.76
C ASN A 38 -23.13 17.02 -36.30
N GLU A 39 -23.41 17.28 -35.02
CA GLU A 39 -23.36 18.64 -34.44
C GLU A 39 -22.17 18.72 -33.48
N THR A 40 -21.22 19.62 -33.69
CA THR A 40 -20.13 19.91 -32.73
C THR A 40 -20.65 20.61 -31.47
N LYS A 41 -21.56 19.95 -30.74
CA LYS A 41 -22.06 20.37 -29.43
C LYS A 41 -21.49 19.44 -28.37
N TYR A 42 -20.74 20.04 -27.44
CA TYR A 42 -20.17 19.36 -26.28
C TYR A 42 -21.17 19.23 -25.12
N ASP A 43 -22.39 19.78 -25.27
CA ASP A 43 -23.47 19.79 -24.27
C ASP A 43 -24.45 18.62 -24.46
N PHE A 44 -23.94 17.40 -24.69
CA PHE A 44 -24.79 16.23 -24.72
C PHE A 44 -25.21 15.83 -23.29
N VAL A 45 -26.52 15.81 -23.04
CA VAL A 45 -27.09 15.44 -21.74
C VAL A 45 -27.37 13.93 -21.71
N GLY A 46 -26.66 13.23 -20.83
CA GLY A 46 -26.83 11.81 -20.59
C GLY A 46 -27.92 11.47 -19.58
N ALA A 47 -28.00 10.18 -19.25
CA ALA A 47 -28.85 9.67 -18.19
C ALA A 47 -28.56 10.38 -16.86
N GLY A 48 -29.62 10.63 -16.08
CA GLY A 48 -29.51 11.34 -14.80
C GLY A 48 -29.13 12.83 -14.92
N GLY A 49 -29.17 13.42 -16.13
CA GLY A 49 -28.80 14.81 -16.35
C GLY A 49 -27.29 15.05 -16.42
N TYR A 50 -26.49 13.99 -16.60
CA TYR A 50 -25.04 14.11 -16.70
C TYR A 50 -24.61 14.94 -17.90
N VAL A 51 -23.76 15.94 -17.65
CA VAL A 51 -23.12 16.76 -18.68
C VAL A 51 -21.60 16.66 -18.50
N TYR A 52 -20.89 16.41 -19.60
CA TYR A 52 -19.44 16.27 -19.55
C TYR A 52 -18.78 17.62 -19.24
N GLN A 53 -17.93 17.62 -18.21
CA GLN A 53 -17.08 18.75 -17.87
C GLN A 53 -15.63 18.25 -17.89
N PRO A 54 -14.74 18.87 -18.70
CA PRO A 54 -13.34 18.52 -18.70
C PRO A 54 -12.72 18.75 -17.33
N THR A 55 -11.96 17.78 -16.85
CA THR A 55 -11.29 17.88 -15.55
C THR A 55 -10.06 18.78 -15.58
N THR A 56 -9.49 19.00 -16.76
CA THR A 56 -8.28 19.80 -16.96
C THR A 56 -8.46 20.82 -18.09
N THR A 57 -7.77 21.95 -17.97
CA THR A 57 -7.72 23.00 -18.99
C THR A 57 -6.76 22.64 -20.13
N TYR A 58 -5.83 21.70 -19.90
CA TYR A 58 -4.74 21.40 -20.84
C TYR A 58 -5.14 20.41 -21.94
N PHE A 59 -6.03 19.47 -21.66
CA PHE A 59 -6.54 18.53 -22.66
C PHE A 59 -7.97 18.11 -22.35
N LYS A 60 -8.71 17.71 -23.40
CA LYS A 60 -10.08 17.21 -23.27
C LYS A 60 -10.12 15.77 -23.74
N LEU A 61 -10.62 14.88 -22.90
CA LEU A 61 -10.83 13.49 -23.27
C LEU A 61 -12.31 13.28 -23.56
N GLN A 62 -12.65 12.98 -24.82
CA GLN A 62 -14.04 12.74 -25.17
C GLN A 62 -14.57 11.51 -24.41
N PRO A 63 -15.65 11.66 -23.63
CA PRO A 63 -16.25 10.54 -22.93
C PRO A 63 -16.87 9.55 -23.90
N SER A 64 -16.86 8.28 -23.52
CA SER A 64 -17.52 7.23 -24.30
C SER A 64 -19.05 7.40 -24.26
N ILE A 65 -19.77 6.82 -25.21
CA ILE A 65 -21.25 6.77 -25.18
C ILE A 65 -21.76 6.17 -23.86
N TYR A 66 -21.00 5.25 -23.27
CA TYR A 66 -21.34 4.56 -22.03
C TYR A 66 -21.38 5.49 -20.82
N ALA A 67 -20.63 6.60 -20.84
CA ALA A 67 -20.72 7.65 -19.82
C ALA A 67 -22.14 8.21 -19.70
N TYR A 68 -22.87 8.26 -20.82
CA TYR A 68 -24.19 8.84 -20.92
C TYR A 68 -25.32 7.81 -20.78
N THR A 69 -25.06 6.52 -21.01
CA THR A 69 -26.08 5.47 -20.93
C THR A 69 -26.13 4.75 -19.60
N SER A 70 -25.16 4.99 -18.70
CA SER A 70 -25.18 4.48 -17.33
C SER A 70 -26.21 5.21 -16.47
N SER A 71 -26.99 4.46 -15.67
CA SER A 71 -27.87 5.05 -14.65
C SER A 71 -27.10 5.69 -13.50
N LEU A 72 -25.82 5.33 -13.33
CA LEU A 72 -24.90 5.93 -12.37
C LEU A 72 -24.00 6.92 -13.12
N PRO A 73 -24.27 8.23 -13.04
CA PRO A 73 -23.50 9.24 -13.75
C PRO A 73 -22.11 9.44 -13.11
N ARG A 74 -21.16 10.04 -13.85
CA ARG A 74 -19.75 10.10 -13.41
C ARG A 74 -19.51 10.93 -12.13
N ASP A 75 -20.40 11.87 -11.85
CA ASP A 75 -20.40 12.74 -10.66
C ASP A 75 -20.99 12.06 -9.41
N TYR A 76 -21.58 10.87 -9.57
CA TYR A 76 -22.15 10.09 -8.48
C TYR A 76 -21.06 9.63 -7.50
N ILE A 77 -21.23 9.99 -6.22
CA ILE A 77 -20.21 9.84 -5.19
C ILE A 77 -19.75 8.38 -5.00
N TRP A 78 -20.68 7.43 -5.02
CA TRP A 78 -20.36 6.02 -4.81
C TRP A 78 -19.69 5.38 -6.01
N ARG A 79 -20.01 5.85 -7.24
CA ARG A 79 -19.31 5.46 -8.46
C ARG A 79 -17.86 5.91 -8.38
N GLN A 80 -17.63 7.19 -8.07
CA GLN A 80 -16.27 7.74 -7.93
C GLN A 80 -15.47 7.02 -6.84
N LEU A 81 -16.06 6.82 -5.65
CA LEU A 81 -15.39 6.13 -4.54
C LEU A 81 -14.98 4.71 -4.92
N PHE A 82 -15.89 3.95 -5.54
CA PHE A 82 -15.61 2.59 -5.96
C PHE A 82 -14.53 2.53 -7.05
N THR A 83 -14.63 3.39 -8.07
CA THR A 83 -13.61 3.48 -9.12
C THR A 83 -12.24 3.82 -8.53
N LEU A 84 -12.17 4.83 -7.66
CA LEU A 84 -10.92 5.24 -7.00
C LEU A 84 -10.35 4.11 -6.14
N TYR A 85 -11.19 3.36 -5.42
CA TYR A 85 -10.77 2.18 -4.67
C TYR A 85 -10.13 1.12 -5.57
N ILE A 86 -10.81 0.73 -6.67
CA ILE A 86 -10.29 -0.29 -7.60
C ILE A 86 -8.99 0.18 -8.26
N ILE A 87 -8.94 1.43 -8.73
CA ILE A 87 -7.72 1.99 -9.35
C ILE A 87 -6.56 1.95 -8.35
N THR A 88 -6.77 2.44 -7.13
CA THR A 88 -5.72 2.51 -6.10
C THR A 88 -5.21 1.11 -5.74
N TRP A 89 -6.11 0.15 -5.56
CA TRP A 89 -5.74 -1.22 -5.22
C TRP A 89 -4.97 -1.92 -6.35
N VAL A 90 -5.49 -1.90 -7.58
CA VAL A 90 -4.87 -2.57 -8.72
C VAL A 90 -3.53 -1.90 -9.08
N PHE A 91 -3.47 -0.57 -9.03
CA PHE A 91 -2.22 0.16 -9.25
C PHE A 91 -1.17 -0.20 -8.18
N GLY A 92 -1.56 -0.27 -6.91
CA GLY A 92 -0.68 -0.70 -5.83
C GLY A 92 -0.13 -2.11 -6.03
N LEU A 93 -0.96 -3.06 -6.47
CA LEU A 93 -0.52 -4.42 -6.82
C LEU A 93 0.45 -4.41 -8.00
N LEU A 94 0.18 -3.65 -9.05
CA LEU A 94 1.02 -3.54 -10.23
C LEU A 94 2.41 -3.00 -9.87
N VAL A 95 2.46 -1.89 -9.13
CA VAL A 95 3.71 -1.30 -8.64
C VAL A 95 4.47 -2.29 -7.78
N TYR A 96 3.81 -2.94 -6.82
CA TYR A 96 4.42 -3.95 -5.97
C TYR A 96 5.06 -5.07 -6.78
N PHE A 97 4.32 -5.73 -7.68
CA PHE A 97 4.87 -6.87 -8.42
C PHE A 97 5.98 -6.47 -9.40
N ILE A 98 5.90 -5.30 -10.04
CA ILE A 98 6.97 -4.83 -10.93
C ILE A 98 8.26 -4.59 -10.14
N PHE A 99 8.21 -3.74 -9.12
CA PHE A 99 9.41 -3.37 -8.37
C PHE A 99 9.93 -4.51 -7.48
N ALA A 100 9.05 -5.32 -6.89
CA ALA A 100 9.45 -6.50 -6.14
C ALA A 100 10.12 -7.53 -7.05
N THR A 101 9.63 -7.74 -8.29
CA THR A 101 10.27 -8.67 -9.24
C THR A 101 11.64 -8.16 -9.67
N ILE A 102 11.76 -6.87 -10.02
CA ILE A 102 13.05 -6.27 -10.39
C ILE A 102 14.04 -6.38 -9.22
N SER A 103 13.61 -6.01 -8.01
CA SER A 103 14.44 -6.13 -6.81
C SER A 103 14.86 -7.58 -6.54
N TYR A 104 13.93 -8.52 -6.65
CA TYR A 104 14.22 -9.95 -6.46
C TYR A 104 15.24 -10.48 -7.46
N VAL A 105 15.16 -10.08 -8.73
CA VAL A 105 16.08 -10.54 -9.78
C VAL A 105 17.45 -9.90 -9.62
N PHE A 106 17.53 -8.56 -9.49
CA PHE A 106 18.78 -7.82 -9.62
C PHE A 106 19.45 -7.42 -8.30
N VAL A 107 18.70 -7.22 -7.23
CA VAL A 107 19.21 -6.65 -5.97
C VAL A 107 19.28 -7.69 -4.85
N PHE A 108 18.29 -8.58 -4.77
CA PHE A 108 18.16 -9.55 -3.69
C PHE A 108 19.24 -10.63 -3.75
N ASP A 109 19.98 -10.84 -2.66
CA ASP A 109 20.97 -11.91 -2.55
C ASP A 109 20.31 -13.25 -2.19
N LYS A 110 20.47 -14.22 -3.08
CA LYS A 110 19.90 -15.58 -2.95
C LYS A 110 20.67 -16.42 -1.92
N SER A 111 21.87 -16.01 -1.49
CA SER A 111 22.57 -16.66 -0.37
C SER A 111 21.74 -16.60 0.93
N THR A 112 20.86 -15.59 1.05
CA THR A 112 19.94 -15.37 2.18
C THR A 112 19.01 -16.56 2.44
N PHE A 113 18.69 -17.38 1.42
CA PHE A 113 17.87 -18.59 1.61
C PHE A 113 18.52 -19.63 2.52
N ASN A 114 19.85 -19.61 2.66
CA ASN A 114 20.60 -20.50 3.53
C ASN A 114 20.82 -19.92 4.93
N HIS A 115 20.39 -18.67 5.17
CA HIS A 115 20.60 -18.03 6.45
C HIS A 115 19.75 -18.72 7.53
N PRO A 116 20.31 -19.03 8.71
CA PRO A 116 19.62 -19.78 9.77
C PRO A 116 18.31 -19.14 10.24
N LYS A 117 18.18 -17.81 10.08
CA LYS A 117 16.96 -17.05 10.44
C LYS A 117 15.97 -16.85 9.29
N TYR A 118 16.24 -17.39 8.11
CA TYR A 118 15.32 -17.29 6.97
C TYR A 118 14.12 -18.22 7.18
N LEU A 119 12.92 -17.68 7.07
CA LEU A 119 11.70 -18.46 7.32
C LEU A 119 11.34 -19.34 6.10
N LYS A 120 10.81 -20.53 6.36
CA LYS A 120 10.31 -21.43 5.31
C LYS A 120 9.17 -20.76 4.55
N ASN A 121 9.29 -20.72 3.22
CA ASN A 121 8.33 -20.04 2.34
C ASN A 121 8.17 -18.53 2.61
N GLN A 122 9.18 -17.84 3.16
CA GLN A 122 9.09 -16.43 3.52
C GLN A 122 8.57 -15.54 2.37
N ILE A 123 9.06 -15.73 1.15
CA ILE A 123 8.58 -14.98 -0.03
C ILE A 123 7.07 -15.11 -0.22
N ARG A 124 6.51 -16.32 -0.06
CA ARG A 124 5.06 -16.53 -0.19
C ARG A 124 4.29 -15.85 0.94
N MET A 125 4.85 -15.82 2.15
CA MET A 125 4.23 -15.14 3.29
C MET A 125 4.21 -13.62 3.09
N GLU A 126 5.31 -13.05 2.61
CA GLU A 126 5.41 -11.62 2.31
C GLU A 126 4.44 -11.22 1.19
N ILE A 127 4.40 -11.98 0.09
CA ILE A 127 3.44 -11.74 -1.01
C ILE A 127 2.00 -11.83 -0.50
N LYS A 128 1.67 -12.84 0.31
CA LYS A 128 0.34 -13.01 0.89
C LYS A 128 -0.01 -11.83 1.80
N GLN A 129 0.90 -11.42 2.68
CA GLN A 129 0.71 -10.31 3.60
C GLN A 129 0.46 -9.01 2.84
N THR A 130 1.30 -8.70 1.86
CA THR A 130 1.14 -7.50 1.02
C THR A 130 -0.17 -7.53 0.22
N SER A 131 -0.51 -8.68 -0.36
CA SER A 131 -1.74 -8.84 -1.16
C SER A 131 -3.02 -8.69 -0.33
N ILE A 132 -2.98 -9.03 0.96
CA ILE A 132 -4.09 -8.81 1.90
C ILE A 132 -4.11 -7.36 2.39
N ALA A 133 -2.95 -6.75 2.64
CA ALA A 133 -2.85 -5.39 3.17
C ALA A 133 -3.25 -4.31 2.15
N LEU A 134 -2.86 -4.46 0.88
CA LEU A 134 -3.12 -3.47 -0.18
C LEU A 134 -4.61 -3.09 -0.35
N PRO A 135 -5.57 -4.02 -0.45
CA PRO A 135 -6.98 -3.65 -0.54
C PRO A 135 -7.47 -2.95 0.73
N ILE A 136 -7.03 -3.38 1.92
CA ILE A 136 -7.41 -2.75 3.19
C ILE A 136 -6.93 -1.30 3.23
N MET A 137 -5.68 -1.04 2.84
CA MET A 137 -5.15 0.32 2.74
C MET A 137 -5.93 1.15 1.71
N ALA A 138 -6.25 0.58 0.54
CA ALA A 138 -7.02 1.26 -0.49
C ALA A 138 -8.42 1.68 0.00
N ILE A 139 -9.07 0.93 0.91
CA ILE A 139 -10.34 1.35 1.54
C ILE A 139 -10.19 2.67 2.29
N PHE A 140 -9.08 2.86 3.02
CA PHE A 140 -8.83 4.09 3.78
C PHE A 140 -8.30 5.23 2.91
N THR A 141 -7.59 4.91 1.82
CA THR A 141 -7.05 5.92 0.90
C THR A 141 -8.11 6.47 -0.07
N ALA A 142 -9.04 5.63 -0.55
CA ALA A 142 -10.02 6.04 -1.56
C ALA A 142 -10.92 7.23 -1.12
N PRO A 143 -11.41 7.32 0.15
CA PRO A 143 -12.12 8.49 0.63
C PRO A 143 -11.29 9.78 0.57
N VAL A 144 -9.98 9.72 0.82
CA VAL A 144 -9.09 10.88 0.73
C VAL A 144 -9.00 11.36 -0.72
N PHE A 145 -8.81 10.45 -1.66
CA PHE A 145 -8.82 10.78 -3.10
C PHE A 145 -10.19 11.29 -3.57
N LEU A 146 -11.29 10.79 -3.02
CA LEU A 146 -12.62 11.31 -3.32
C LEU A 146 -12.76 12.77 -2.87
N LEU A 147 -12.26 13.11 -1.68
CA LEU A 147 -12.26 14.49 -1.18
C LEU A 147 -11.37 15.40 -2.05
N GLU A 148 -10.26 14.88 -2.58
CA GLU A 148 -9.40 15.57 -3.54
C GLU A 148 -10.16 15.87 -4.84
N VAL A 149 -10.76 14.85 -5.47
CA VAL A 149 -11.49 14.98 -6.76
C VAL A 149 -12.68 15.92 -6.67
N ARG A 150 -13.31 16.03 -5.51
CA ARG A 150 -14.44 16.95 -5.29
C ARG A 150 -14.02 18.34 -4.85
N GLY A 151 -12.72 18.62 -4.78
CA GLY A 151 -12.17 19.93 -4.42
C GLY A 151 -12.28 20.29 -2.94
N TYR A 152 -12.62 19.33 -2.07
CA TYR A 152 -12.60 19.54 -0.62
C TYR A 152 -11.17 19.58 -0.07
N ALA A 153 -10.25 18.86 -0.71
CA ALA A 153 -8.82 19.07 -0.50
C ALA A 153 -8.37 20.28 -1.33
N LYS A 154 -8.68 21.51 -0.88
CA LYS A 154 -7.97 22.71 -1.34
C LYS A 154 -6.53 22.63 -0.88
N ILE A 155 -5.72 21.92 -1.63
CA ILE A 155 -4.28 21.92 -1.47
C ILE A 155 -3.78 23.26 -2.04
N ASN A 156 -3.85 24.31 -1.22
CA ASN A 156 -3.03 25.53 -1.37
C ASN A 156 -1.56 25.27 -1.00
N LEU A 157 -1.17 24.01 -0.80
CA LEU A 157 0.18 23.60 -0.48
C LEU A 157 0.77 22.93 -1.72
N PRO A 158 1.83 23.46 -2.34
CA PRO A 158 2.37 22.87 -3.56
C PRO A 158 2.63 21.36 -3.35
N MET A 159 2.30 20.53 -4.34
CA MET A 159 2.44 19.06 -4.33
C MET A 159 3.82 18.59 -3.81
N SER A 160 4.85 19.45 -3.92
CA SER A 160 6.18 19.28 -3.32
C SER A 160 6.17 19.11 -1.79
N SER A 161 5.19 19.69 -1.08
CA SER A 161 5.07 19.65 0.38
C SER A 161 4.56 18.31 0.89
N PHE A 162 3.67 17.64 0.15
CA PHE A 162 3.12 16.34 0.53
C PHE A 162 4.09 15.20 0.24
N LEU A 163 4.79 15.29 -0.90
CA LEU A 163 5.90 14.39 -1.21
C LEU A 163 7.06 14.65 -0.24
N SER A 164 7.44 15.91 0.01
CA SER A 164 8.49 16.22 0.98
C SER A 164 8.13 15.81 2.41
N SER A 165 6.90 15.95 2.90
CA SER A 165 6.55 15.50 4.25
C SER A 165 6.50 13.98 4.38
N SER A 166 6.03 13.28 3.35
CA SER A 166 6.08 11.82 3.29
C SER A 166 7.52 11.31 3.24
N THR A 167 8.37 11.94 2.40
CA THR A 167 9.78 11.57 2.23
C THR A 167 10.64 11.98 3.42
N SER A 168 10.49 13.20 3.95
CA SER A 168 11.20 13.69 5.15
C SER A 168 10.80 12.90 6.39
N GLY A 169 9.53 12.50 6.50
CA GLY A 169 9.07 11.59 7.54
C GLY A 169 9.73 10.21 7.40
N THR A 170 9.71 9.57 6.23
CA THR A 170 10.47 8.32 6.02
C THR A 170 11.96 8.45 6.31
N VAL A 171 12.59 9.58 5.97
CA VAL A 171 14.02 9.82 6.26
C VAL A 171 14.26 9.97 7.78
N LEU A 172 13.49 10.78 8.48
CA LEU A 172 13.63 11.00 9.94
C LEU A 172 13.32 9.76 10.79
N ILE A 173 12.44 8.87 10.34
CA ILE A 173 12.12 7.63 11.05
C ILE A 173 13.23 6.57 10.86
N HIS A 174 14.01 6.67 9.78
CA HIS A 174 15.19 5.83 9.50
C HIS A 174 16.51 6.40 10.07
N ASP A 175 16.56 7.68 10.45
CA ASP A 175 17.78 8.37 10.89
C ASP A 175 18.24 7.99 12.32
N GLY A 176 17.59 7.03 12.98
CA GLY A 176 18.06 6.47 14.25
C GLY A 176 18.13 7.45 15.43
N GLU A 177 17.67 8.69 15.25
CA GLU A 177 17.64 9.71 16.30
C GLU A 177 16.36 9.51 17.13
N TYR A 178 16.51 8.91 18.32
CA TYR A 178 15.42 8.54 19.23
C TYR A 178 14.83 9.75 20.00
N VAL A 179 14.51 10.86 19.30
CA VAL A 179 14.16 12.15 19.93
C VAL A 179 12.73 12.18 20.50
N ALA A 180 11.79 11.43 19.92
CA ALA A 180 10.38 11.54 20.26
C ALA A 180 9.87 10.33 21.08
N ASN A 181 9.86 10.44 22.41
CA ASN A 181 9.07 9.58 23.29
C ASN A 181 7.60 10.04 23.34
N SER A 182 6.95 10.12 22.18
CA SER A 182 5.55 10.53 22.07
C SER A 182 4.64 9.30 22.02
N PRO A 183 3.57 9.22 22.84
CA PRO A 183 2.64 8.10 22.81
C PRO A 183 1.75 8.05 21.56
N ILE A 184 1.73 9.14 20.77
CA ILE A 184 0.83 9.34 19.62
C ILE A 184 1.60 9.39 18.30
N ILE A 185 2.78 10.03 18.28
CA ILE A 185 3.62 10.17 17.07
C ILE A 185 4.60 8.99 17.04
N ASN A 186 4.65 8.26 15.92
CA ASN A 186 5.62 7.18 15.76
C ASN A 186 7.01 7.76 15.50
N GLY A 187 7.92 7.55 16.45
CA GLY A 187 9.34 7.87 16.31
C GLY A 187 10.17 6.67 15.83
N ALA A 188 11.48 6.90 15.61
CA ALA A 188 12.44 5.87 15.15
C ALA A 188 12.44 4.59 16.01
N ALA A 189 12.09 4.68 17.30
CA ALA A 189 11.97 3.54 18.21
C ALA A 189 10.85 2.56 17.81
N CYS A 190 9.71 3.10 17.38
CA CYS A 190 8.54 2.29 16.99
C CYS A 190 8.80 1.55 15.68
N HIS A 191 9.49 2.21 14.75
CA HIS A 191 9.94 1.64 13.47
C HIS A 191 11.08 0.63 13.65
N THR A 192 12.04 0.89 14.56
CA THR A 192 13.05 -0.10 14.94
C THR A 192 12.38 -1.36 15.51
N MET A 193 11.35 -1.19 16.36
CA MET A 193 10.56 -2.29 16.90
C MET A 193 9.81 -3.06 15.80
N HIS A 194 9.34 -2.39 14.76
CA HIS A 194 8.72 -3.03 13.59
C HIS A 194 9.72 -3.89 12.81
N HIS A 195 10.94 -3.41 12.58
CA HIS A 195 12.03 -4.19 11.95
C HIS A 195 12.51 -5.37 12.82
N LEU A 196 12.48 -5.23 14.14
CA LEU A 196 12.84 -6.31 15.08
C LEU A 196 11.71 -7.32 15.28
N TYR A 197 10.46 -6.84 15.31
CA TYR A 197 9.26 -7.62 15.58
C TYR A 197 8.24 -7.37 14.46
N PHE A 198 8.32 -8.17 13.41
CA PHE A 198 7.50 -8.10 12.18
C PHE A 198 5.96 -8.04 12.36
N ASN A 199 5.43 -8.21 13.59
CA ASN A 199 4.00 -8.26 13.89
C ASN A 199 3.44 -7.00 14.58
N PHE A 200 4.27 -6.00 14.88
CA PHE A 200 3.87 -4.84 15.66
C PHE A 200 4.22 -3.52 14.97
N ASN A 201 3.53 -2.45 15.37
CA ASN A 201 3.84 -1.06 15.06
C ASN A 201 3.95 -0.76 13.55
N TYR A 202 2.93 -1.12 12.78
CA TYR A 202 2.83 -0.90 11.34
C TYR A 202 2.55 0.57 10.95
N GLY A 203 2.09 1.40 11.89
CA GLY A 203 1.83 2.81 11.63
C GLY A 203 3.11 3.55 11.29
N GLN A 204 3.13 4.29 10.17
CA GLN A 204 4.32 5.03 9.77
C GLN A 204 4.53 6.32 10.58
N PHE A 205 3.45 7.08 10.83
CA PHE A 205 3.55 8.43 11.42
C PHE A 205 2.86 8.55 12.78
N THR A 206 1.86 7.72 13.04
CA THR A 206 1.08 7.77 14.28
C THR A 206 0.75 6.37 14.79
N THR A 207 0.70 6.21 16.11
CA THR A 207 0.32 4.95 16.79
C THR A 207 -1.18 4.67 16.74
N ILE A 208 -1.99 5.60 16.22
CA ILE A 208 -3.46 5.53 16.24
C ILE A 208 -3.95 4.25 15.58
N TRP A 209 -3.45 3.94 14.38
CA TRP A 209 -3.85 2.76 13.63
C TRP A 209 -3.35 1.46 14.27
N ASP A 210 -2.17 1.49 14.90
CA ASP A 210 -1.66 0.33 15.64
C ASP A 210 -2.48 0.02 16.90
N ARG A 211 -2.98 1.05 17.57
CA ARG A 211 -3.85 0.88 18.74
C ARG A 211 -5.23 0.37 18.34
N LEU A 212 -5.78 0.89 17.25
CA LEU A 212 -7.05 0.42 16.70
C LEU A 212 -6.95 -1.01 16.15
N GLY A 213 -5.83 -1.36 15.52
CA GLY A 213 -5.57 -2.69 14.96
C GLY A 213 -4.99 -3.70 15.94
N GLY A 214 -4.74 -3.32 17.21
CA GLY A 214 -4.16 -4.19 18.22
C GLY A 214 -2.67 -4.55 18.00
N SER A 215 -1.99 -3.93 17.04
CA SER A 215 -0.58 -4.12 16.72
C SER A 215 0.35 -3.19 17.51
N TYR A 216 -0.18 -2.34 18.40
CA TYR A 216 0.63 -1.41 19.19
C TYR A 216 1.45 -2.12 20.28
N ARG A 217 2.77 -2.02 20.19
CA ARG A 217 3.72 -2.40 21.24
C ARG A 217 4.53 -1.18 21.65
N LYS A 218 4.45 -0.79 22.93
CA LYS A 218 5.27 0.30 23.47
C LYS A 218 6.75 -0.05 23.29
N PRO A 219 7.57 0.83 22.69
CA PRO A 219 9.02 0.60 22.61
C PRO A 219 9.62 0.43 24.00
N ASN A 220 10.50 -0.54 24.19
CA ASN A 220 11.21 -0.73 25.45
C ASN A 220 12.07 0.51 25.73
N ILE A 221 12.03 1.03 26.96
CA ILE A 221 12.85 2.19 27.38
C ILE A 221 14.35 1.94 27.20
N GLU A 222 14.78 0.68 27.20
CA GLU A 222 16.17 0.25 26.97
C GLU A 222 16.66 0.50 25.54
N LEU A 223 15.77 0.64 24.55
CA LEU A 223 16.15 1.03 23.19
C LEU A 223 16.61 2.49 23.10
N PHE A 224 16.31 3.32 24.12
CA PHE A 224 16.71 4.73 24.20
C PHE A 224 18.04 4.94 24.92
N HIS A 225 18.61 3.90 25.54
CA HIS A 225 19.90 3.96 26.25
C HIS A 225 20.90 2.99 25.63
N LYS A 226 22.01 3.51 25.08
CA LYS A 226 23.06 2.74 24.36
C LYS A 226 23.62 1.56 25.18
N GLU A 227 23.59 1.67 26.50
CA GLU A 227 24.24 0.75 27.44
C GLU A 227 23.38 -0.49 27.77
N THR A 228 22.05 -0.34 27.82
CA THR A 228 21.13 -1.45 28.09
C THR A 228 20.67 -2.18 26.82
N LYS A 229 20.72 -1.51 25.66
CA LYS A 229 20.45 -2.11 24.33
C LYS A 229 21.33 -3.34 24.01
N MET A 230 22.54 -3.40 24.56
CA MET A 230 23.50 -4.48 24.34
C MET A 230 23.62 -5.42 25.54
N ALA A 231 22.75 -5.28 26.55
CA ALA A 231 22.75 -6.14 27.72
C ALA A 231 22.40 -7.58 27.31
N LYS A 232 23.18 -8.54 27.82
CA LYS A 232 23.02 -9.97 27.54
C LYS A 232 21.61 -10.48 27.83
N GLU A 233 20.97 -9.98 28.90
CA GLU A 233 19.61 -10.35 29.28
C GLU A 233 18.55 -9.94 28.24
N GLU A 234 18.67 -8.74 27.65
CA GLU A 234 17.74 -8.30 26.60
C GLU A 234 17.95 -9.09 25.31
N TRP A 235 19.21 -9.43 24.99
CA TRP A 235 19.52 -10.30 23.86
C TRP A 235 18.92 -11.71 24.03
N GLU A 236 19.08 -12.32 25.21
CA GLU A 236 18.49 -13.63 25.53
C GLU A 236 16.95 -13.61 25.47
N ARG A 237 16.34 -12.53 25.96
CA ARG A 237 14.89 -12.34 25.85
C ARG A 237 14.43 -12.21 24.41
N GLN A 238 15.13 -11.43 23.60
CA GLN A 238 14.82 -11.25 22.17
C GLN A 238 15.00 -12.54 21.38
N VAL A 239 16.07 -13.30 21.64
CA VAL A 239 16.29 -14.62 21.03
C VAL A 239 15.16 -15.57 21.39
N LYS A 240 14.78 -15.65 22.67
CA LYS A 240 13.68 -16.49 23.13
C LYS A 240 12.34 -16.11 22.49
N GLU A 241 12.05 -14.82 22.39
CA GLU A 241 10.82 -14.36 21.72
C GLU A 241 10.84 -14.69 20.22
N MET A 242 11.97 -14.51 19.55
CA MET A 242 12.15 -14.88 18.14
C MET A 242 11.96 -16.39 17.93
N GLU A 243 12.60 -17.24 18.74
CA GLU A 243 12.48 -18.70 18.67
C GLU A 243 11.03 -19.17 18.85
N SER A 244 10.30 -18.58 19.81
CA SER A 244 8.89 -18.90 20.02
C SER A 244 8.01 -18.59 18.80
N ARG A 245 8.32 -17.51 18.08
CA ARG A 245 7.61 -17.12 16.85
C ARG A 245 7.95 -18.00 15.68
N VAL A 246 9.23 -18.34 15.52
CA VAL A 246 9.69 -19.31 14.52
C VAL A 246 8.96 -20.63 14.73
N GLN A 247 8.86 -21.12 15.97
CA GLN A 247 8.13 -22.35 16.28
C GLN A 247 6.63 -22.22 16.00
N ALA A 248 6.01 -21.07 16.27
CA ALA A 248 4.60 -20.84 15.95
C ALA A 248 4.32 -20.81 14.44
N VAL A 249 5.27 -20.33 13.62
CA VAL A 249 5.13 -20.23 12.16
C VAL A 249 5.50 -21.55 11.45
N GLU A 250 6.55 -22.23 11.90
CA GLU A 250 7.12 -23.41 11.22
C GLU A 250 6.71 -24.75 11.87
N GLY A 251 6.21 -24.73 13.11
CA GLY A 251 5.79 -25.92 13.86
C GLY A 251 6.97 -26.68 14.49
N LYS A 252 7.72 -27.44 13.68
CA LYS A 252 8.97 -28.11 14.10
C LYS A 252 10.16 -27.48 13.38
N ASP A 253 11.17 -27.08 14.16
CA ASP A 253 12.43 -26.63 13.60
C ASP A 253 13.29 -27.87 13.28
N ASP A 254 13.30 -28.27 12.00
CA ASP A 254 14.08 -29.40 11.51
C ASP A 254 15.53 -28.99 11.14
N ARG A 255 15.94 -27.75 11.42
CA ARG A 255 17.28 -27.25 11.06
C ARG A 255 18.33 -27.78 12.04
N THR A 256 19.40 -28.33 11.48
CA THR A 256 20.62 -28.65 12.23
C THR A 256 21.66 -27.58 11.93
N TYR A 257 22.01 -26.81 12.95
CA TYR A 257 23.06 -25.81 12.85
C TYR A 257 24.41 -26.51 13.00
N VAL A 258 25.32 -26.28 12.05
CA VAL A 258 26.74 -26.60 12.27
C VAL A 258 27.22 -25.59 13.29
N THR A 259 27.51 -26.03 14.50
CA THR A 259 28.15 -25.16 15.49
C THR A 259 29.60 -24.93 15.07
N ASP A 260 30.24 -23.82 15.45
CA ASP A 260 31.67 -23.60 15.15
C ASP A 260 32.55 -24.78 15.64
N VAL A 261 32.08 -25.48 16.68
CA VAL A 261 32.67 -26.72 17.21
C VAL A 261 32.66 -27.87 16.18
N ASP A 262 31.60 -27.99 15.39
CA ASP A 262 31.46 -29.03 14.36
C ASP A 262 32.28 -28.74 13.10
N ALA A 263 32.59 -27.46 12.83
CA ALA A 263 33.46 -27.05 11.74
C ALA A 263 34.93 -27.39 12.04
N ASP A 264 35.41 -27.05 13.25
CA ASP A 264 36.78 -27.35 13.71
C ASP A 264 37.05 -28.87 13.82
N VAL A 265 36.05 -29.66 14.22
CA VAL A 265 36.16 -31.13 14.27
C VAL A 265 36.22 -31.75 12.86
N LYS A 266 35.57 -31.15 11.88
CA LYS A 266 35.63 -31.60 10.47
C LYS A 266 36.97 -31.25 9.82
N GLU A 267 37.53 -30.11 10.17
CA GLU A 267 38.80 -29.63 9.64
C GLU A 267 40.00 -30.41 10.23
N SER A 268 39.97 -30.69 11.54
CA SER A 268 40.96 -31.56 12.20
C SER A 268 40.96 -33.01 11.69
N LYS A 269 39.79 -33.56 11.32
CA LYS A 269 39.68 -34.89 10.69
C LYS A 269 40.17 -34.95 9.24
N LYS A 270 40.29 -33.81 8.55
CA LYS A 270 40.79 -33.73 7.17
C LYS A 270 42.32 -33.62 7.10
N MET A 271 42.96 -33.30 8.23
CA MET A 271 44.41 -33.15 8.38
C MET A 271 45.11 -34.41 8.93
N LEU A 272 44.37 -35.50 9.15
CA LEU A 272 44.86 -36.84 9.47
C LEU A 272 44.65 -37.77 8.28
#